data_AF-A0A6N2I7I5-F1
#
_entry.id   AF-A0A6N2I7I5-F1
#
_cell.length_a   1.000
_cell.length_b   1.000
_cell.length_c   1.000
_cell.angle_alpha   90.00
_cell.angle_beta   90.00
_cell.angle_gamma   90.00
#
_symmetry.space_group_name_H-M   'P 1'
#
loop_
_entity.id
_entity.type
_entity.pdbx_description
1 polymer ?
#
loop_
_entity_poly.entity_id
_entity_poly.type
_entity_poly.pdbx_seq_one_letter_code
_entity_poly.pdbx_strand_id
1 'polypeptide(L)'
;MSRIRLDDLTDEQLDALYDQLDATYRERAHLVAHLAALHPSHIGHTDPAAPDWAVVTIETPAGQMTWHIAERDMDLFTHVQPTNRICRGWDGHTTAEKYQRMCDLTEATPSLLSLEVVADQQAEHIKQLTAHVGQADAVTTEAKRLMDRRTTTLRKRAEQAEAAIARVRDLADRYQMWHDGGWAPSDAATVAREFRAALDEQPTT
;
A
#
# COMPACT_ATOMS: atom_id res chain seq x y z
N MET A 1 23.23 0.25 -52.11
CA MET A 1 22.16 0.87 -52.92
C MET A 1 22.68 2.20 -53.43
N SER A 2 22.61 2.45 -54.74
CA SER A 2 23.00 3.75 -55.31
C SER A 2 21.94 4.78 -54.93
N ARG A 3 22.34 5.94 -54.40
CA ARG A 3 21.42 7.05 -54.11
C ARG A 3 21.14 7.78 -55.43
N ILE A 4 19.88 7.82 -55.83
CA ILE A 4 19.41 8.66 -56.95
C ILE A 4 19.41 10.12 -56.49
N ARG A 5 19.81 11.06 -57.34
CA ARG A 5 19.69 12.50 -57.02
C ARG A 5 18.25 12.94 -57.21
N LEU A 6 17.78 13.83 -56.35
CA LEU A 6 16.39 14.30 -56.36
C LEU A 6 16.00 14.91 -57.72
N ASP A 7 16.94 15.62 -58.36
CA ASP A 7 16.73 16.30 -59.65
C ASP A 7 16.59 15.34 -60.84
N ASP A 8 16.94 14.06 -60.66
CA ASP A 8 16.87 13.03 -61.70
C ASP A 8 15.57 12.19 -61.61
N LEU A 9 14.67 12.52 -60.67
CA LEU A 9 13.42 11.80 -60.48
C LEU A 9 12.37 12.30 -61.47
N THR A 10 11.70 11.36 -62.12
CA THR A 10 10.46 11.61 -62.84
C THR A 10 9.31 11.89 -61.87
N ASP A 11 8.26 12.56 -62.33
CA ASP A 11 7.04 12.80 -61.53
C ASP A 11 6.46 11.49 -60.97
N GLU A 12 6.43 10.41 -61.77
CA GLU A 12 5.96 9.09 -61.33
C GLU A 12 6.83 8.50 -60.20
N GLN A 13 8.15 8.69 -60.27
CA GLN A 13 9.05 8.25 -59.21
C GLN A 13 8.91 9.11 -57.96
N LEU A 14 8.62 10.39 -58.11
CA LEU A 14 8.38 11.31 -57.00
C LEU A 14 7.08 10.95 -56.28
N ASP A 15 6.00 10.69 -57.01
CA ASP A 15 4.72 10.24 -56.47
C ASP A 15 4.89 8.92 -55.71
N ALA A 16 5.58 7.94 -56.29
CA ALA A 16 5.86 6.67 -55.63
C ALA A 16 6.68 6.84 -54.33
N LEU A 17 7.58 7.81 -54.26
CA LEU A 17 8.33 8.12 -53.04
C LEU A 17 7.44 8.78 -51.98
N TYR A 18 6.52 9.66 -52.37
CA TYR A 18 5.55 10.24 -51.44
C TYR A 18 4.60 9.18 -50.88
N ASP A 19 4.11 8.26 -51.72
CA ASP A 19 3.29 7.13 -51.27
C ASP A 19 4.02 6.24 -50.25
N GLN A 20 5.30 5.95 -50.49
CA GLN A 20 6.14 5.19 -49.55
C GLN A 20 6.37 5.94 -48.23
N LEU A 21 6.60 7.25 -48.31
CA LEU A 21 6.78 8.10 -47.15
C LEU A 21 5.50 8.18 -46.32
N ASP A 22 4.35 8.32 -46.98
CA ASP A 22 3.04 8.38 -46.34
C ASP A 22 2.69 7.06 -45.67
N ALA A 23 2.97 5.92 -46.31
CA ALA A 23 2.83 4.60 -45.71
C ALA A 23 3.71 4.46 -44.44
N THR A 24 4.96 4.90 -44.50
CA THR A 24 5.89 4.88 -43.35
C THR A 24 5.38 5.76 -42.20
N TYR A 25 4.85 6.94 -42.51
CA TYR A 25 4.26 7.83 -41.50
C TYR A 25 3.00 7.22 -40.87
N ARG A 26 2.17 6.53 -41.66
CA ARG A 26 0.99 5.83 -41.16
C ARG A 26 1.37 4.65 -40.25
N GLU A 27 2.37 3.86 -40.60
CA GLU A 27 2.90 2.79 -39.74
C GLU A 27 3.39 3.36 -38.40
N ARG A 28 4.14 4.47 -38.42
CA ARG A 28 4.55 5.18 -37.20
C ARG A 28 3.33 5.65 -36.40
N ALA A 29 2.32 6.20 -37.07
CA ALA A 29 1.10 6.70 -36.42
C ALA A 29 0.35 5.58 -35.69
N HIS A 30 0.29 4.35 -36.23
CA HIS A 30 -0.27 3.19 -35.54
C HIS A 30 0.46 2.88 -34.22
N LEU A 31 1.79 2.90 -34.22
CA LEU A 31 2.58 2.65 -33.01
C LEU A 31 2.36 3.76 -31.96
N VAL A 32 2.31 5.01 -32.40
CA VAL A 32 2.03 6.15 -31.51
C VAL A 32 0.59 6.09 -30.96
N ALA A 33 -0.39 5.71 -31.77
CA ALA A 33 -1.77 5.51 -31.34
C ALA A 33 -1.90 4.39 -30.29
N HIS A 34 -1.15 3.30 -30.47
CA HIS A 34 -1.07 2.23 -29.47
C HIS A 34 -0.46 2.73 -28.16
N LEU A 35 0.67 3.46 -28.22
CA LEU A 35 1.29 4.05 -27.04
C LEU A 35 0.34 5.05 -26.33
N ALA A 36 -0.41 5.83 -27.10
CA ALA A 36 -1.41 6.77 -26.58
C ALA A 36 -2.62 6.07 -25.93
N ALA A 37 -2.88 4.80 -26.26
CA ALA A 37 -3.89 3.99 -25.58
C ALA A 37 -3.40 3.44 -24.22
N LEU A 38 -2.08 3.29 -24.03
CA LEU A 38 -1.47 2.77 -22.81
C LEU A 38 -1.22 3.84 -21.74
N HIS A 39 -1.13 5.11 -22.15
CA HIS A 39 -0.77 6.21 -21.28
C HIS A 39 -1.74 7.39 -21.42
N PRO A 40 -1.88 8.25 -20.38
CA PRO A 40 -2.62 9.49 -20.50
C PRO A 40 -2.13 10.31 -21.69
N SER A 41 -3.04 10.63 -22.60
CA SER A 41 -2.71 11.30 -23.85
C SER A 41 -3.79 12.30 -24.25
N HIS A 42 -3.38 13.29 -25.03
CA HIS A 42 -4.27 14.27 -25.64
C HIS A 42 -3.74 14.71 -27.01
N ILE A 43 -4.61 15.22 -27.87
CA ILE A 43 -4.26 15.62 -29.24
C ILE A 43 -4.84 16.98 -29.62
N GLY A 44 -4.06 17.82 -30.30
CA GLY A 44 -4.53 19.10 -30.83
C GLY A 44 -3.47 19.88 -31.58
N HIS A 45 -3.86 20.96 -32.25
CA HIS A 45 -2.96 21.84 -33.01
C HIS A 45 -2.25 22.81 -32.06
N THR A 46 -1.22 22.31 -31.37
CA THR A 46 -0.53 23.05 -30.30
C THR A 46 0.84 23.59 -30.68
N ASP A 47 1.33 23.28 -31.89
CA ASP A 47 2.62 23.79 -32.39
C ASP A 47 2.41 25.00 -33.32
N PRO A 48 2.76 26.22 -32.89
CA PRO A 48 2.63 27.42 -33.72
C PRO A 48 3.49 27.40 -34.99
N ALA A 49 4.57 26.61 -35.02
CA ALA A 49 5.44 26.48 -36.20
C ALA A 49 4.87 25.51 -37.24
N ALA A 50 3.93 24.65 -36.86
CA ALA A 50 3.25 23.69 -37.72
C ALA A 50 1.73 23.67 -37.41
N PRO A 51 1.02 24.78 -37.66
CA PRO A 51 -0.38 24.94 -37.23
C PRO A 51 -1.35 23.97 -37.90
N ASP A 52 -0.99 23.43 -39.07
CA ASP A 52 -1.80 22.46 -39.83
C ASP A 52 -1.55 21.00 -39.40
N TRP A 53 -0.66 20.77 -38.43
CA TRP A 53 -0.35 19.45 -37.93
C TRP A 53 -0.85 19.28 -36.51
N ALA A 54 -1.72 18.29 -36.30
CA ALA A 54 -2.13 17.89 -34.96
C ALA A 54 -0.92 17.31 -34.22
N VAL A 55 -0.77 17.66 -32.95
CA VAL A 55 0.26 17.12 -32.07
C VAL A 55 -0.41 16.20 -31.06
N VAL A 56 -0.02 14.94 -31.06
CA VAL A 56 -0.36 14.02 -29.96
C VAL A 56 0.69 14.15 -28.87
N THR A 57 0.23 14.37 -27.66
CA THR A 57 1.04 14.46 -26.44
C THR A 57 0.74 13.26 -25.57
N ILE A 58 1.78 12.53 -25.18
CA ILE A 58 1.70 11.34 -24.33
C ILE A 58 2.48 11.60 -23.04
N GLU A 59 1.80 11.48 -21.90
CA GLU A 59 2.38 11.68 -20.58
C GLU A 59 2.80 10.33 -19.98
N THR A 60 4.09 10.13 -19.78
CA THR A 60 4.65 8.87 -19.25
C THR A 60 5.47 9.11 -17.98
N PRO A 61 5.79 8.07 -17.20
CA PRO A 61 6.71 8.20 -16.07
C PRO A 61 8.12 8.70 -16.45
N ALA A 62 8.56 8.45 -17.70
CA ALA A 62 9.83 8.96 -18.24
C ALA A 62 9.74 10.43 -18.71
N GLY A 63 8.54 11.03 -18.67
CA GLY A 63 8.26 12.39 -19.12
C GLY A 63 7.33 12.44 -20.32
N GLN A 64 7.11 13.66 -20.82
CA GLN A 64 6.24 13.93 -21.95
C GLN A 64 6.89 13.51 -23.28
N MET A 65 6.11 13.00 -24.21
CA MET A 65 6.57 12.72 -25.58
C MET A 65 5.53 13.19 -26.58
N THR A 66 5.97 13.86 -27.65
CA THR A 66 5.05 14.41 -28.67
C THR A 66 5.39 13.96 -30.10
N TRP A 67 4.35 13.84 -30.93
CA TRP A 67 4.49 13.59 -32.37
C TRP A 67 3.46 14.39 -33.16
N HIS A 68 3.88 14.93 -34.30
CA HIS A 68 2.97 15.45 -35.31
C HIS A 68 2.27 14.30 -36.05
N ILE A 69 0.97 14.42 -36.19
CA ILE A 69 0.07 13.47 -36.85
C ILE A 69 -0.55 14.17 -38.07
N ALA A 70 -0.50 13.49 -39.22
CA ALA A 70 -1.12 13.99 -40.44
C ALA A 70 -2.65 13.84 -40.37
N GLU A 71 -3.39 14.75 -41.00
CA GLU A 71 -4.86 14.74 -41.02
C GLU A 71 -5.44 13.37 -41.47
N ARG A 72 -4.83 12.75 -42.48
CA ARG A 72 -5.23 11.43 -43.03
C ARG A 72 -5.10 10.26 -42.04
N ASP A 73 -4.34 10.44 -40.95
CA ASP A 73 -4.08 9.41 -39.94
C ASP A 73 -4.81 9.71 -38.62
N MET A 74 -5.62 10.78 -38.57
CA MET A 74 -6.42 11.15 -37.40
C MET A 74 -7.47 10.10 -37.02
N ASP A 75 -7.88 9.25 -37.98
CA ASP A 75 -8.77 8.11 -37.74
C ASP A 75 -8.20 7.12 -36.70
N LEU A 76 -6.88 7.05 -36.57
CA LEU A 76 -6.18 6.18 -35.61
C LEU A 76 -6.25 6.67 -34.16
N PHE A 77 -6.62 7.94 -33.94
CA PHE A 77 -6.58 8.61 -32.63
C PHE A 77 -7.97 8.93 -32.08
N THR A 78 -9.02 8.27 -32.57
CA THR A 78 -10.41 8.48 -32.12
C THR A 78 -10.65 8.25 -30.63
N HIS A 79 -9.79 7.47 -29.97
CA HIS A 79 -9.80 7.25 -28.51
C HIS A 79 -9.07 8.31 -27.69
N VAL A 80 -8.26 9.17 -28.34
CA VAL A 80 -7.46 10.19 -27.66
C VAL A 80 -8.28 11.46 -27.48
N GLN A 81 -8.26 12.02 -26.27
CA GLN A 81 -9.04 13.21 -25.97
C GLN A 81 -8.46 14.46 -26.65
N PRO A 82 -9.28 15.39 -27.13
CA PRO A 82 -8.80 16.68 -27.60
C PRO A 82 -8.11 17.47 -26.49
N THR A 83 -7.06 18.23 -26.84
CA THR A 83 -6.40 19.17 -25.94
C THR A 83 -7.42 20.15 -25.34
N ASN A 84 -7.34 20.36 -24.04
CA ASN A 84 -8.21 21.29 -23.32
C ASN A 84 -7.40 22.10 -22.29
N ARG A 85 -8.07 22.98 -21.53
CA ARG A 85 -7.42 23.91 -20.58
C ARG A 85 -6.66 23.25 -19.41
N ILE A 86 -6.88 21.97 -19.13
CA ILE A 86 -6.18 21.25 -18.05
C ILE A 86 -5.02 20.40 -18.56
N CYS A 87 -4.89 20.22 -19.88
CA CYS A 87 -3.76 19.55 -20.49
C CYS A 87 -2.49 20.37 -20.30
N ARG A 88 -1.37 19.70 -20.00
CA ARG A 88 -0.06 20.34 -19.93
C ARG A 88 0.38 20.70 -21.35
N GLY A 89 0.96 21.89 -21.51
CA GLY A 89 1.62 22.27 -22.75
C GLY A 89 2.90 21.47 -22.98
N TRP A 90 3.53 21.71 -24.14
CA TRP A 90 4.82 21.12 -24.47
C TRP A 90 5.88 21.49 -23.43
N ASP A 91 6.61 20.50 -22.92
CA ASP A 91 7.63 20.67 -21.87
C ASP A 91 9.01 21.14 -22.39
N GLY A 92 9.14 21.38 -23.69
CA GLY A 92 10.37 21.89 -24.32
C GLY A 92 11.37 20.82 -24.75
N HIS A 93 11.01 19.53 -24.71
CA HIS A 93 11.92 18.44 -25.07
C HIS A 93 12.33 18.45 -26.54
N THR A 94 13.59 18.12 -26.81
CA THR A 94 14.11 17.83 -28.14
C THR A 94 13.69 16.45 -28.64
N THR A 95 13.84 16.21 -29.95
CA THR A 95 13.63 14.89 -30.55
C THR A 95 14.53 13.81 -29.92
N ALA A 96 15.78 14.15 -29.58
CA ALA A 96 16.70 13.20 -28.95
C ALA A 96 16.24 12.83 -27.53
N GLU A 97 15.82 13.81 -26.73
CA GLU A 97 15.28 13.56 -25.39
C GLU A 97 14.01 12.72 -25.44
N LYS A 98 13.10 12.98 -26.38
CA LYS A 98 11.90 12.15 -26.57
C LYS A 98 12.25 10.67 -26.78
N TYR A 99 13.20 10.38 -27.67
CA TYR A 99 13.57 8.99 -27.94
C TYR A 99 14.36 8.35 -26.80
N GLN A 100 15.14 9.14 -26.04
CA GLN A 100 15.73 8.64 -24.81
C GLN A 100 14.66 8.23 -23.79
N ARG A 101 13.63 9.06 -23.58
CA ARG A 101 12.49 8.74 -22.70
C ARG A 101 11.75 7.48 -23.14
N MET A 102 11.64 7.25 -24.46
CA MET A 102 11.06 6.02 -25.01
C MET A 102 11.93 4.79 -24.69
N CYS A 103 13.25 4.90 -24.77
CA CYS A 103 14.16 3.84 -24.34
C CYS A 103 14.01 3.57 -22.84
N ASP A 104 14.04 4.61 -22.01
CA ASP A 104 13.88 4.51 -20.55
C ASP A 104 12.55 3.84 -20.18
N LEU A 105 11.46 4.21 -20.87
CA LEU A 105 10.15 3.60 -20.70
C LEU A 105 10.14 2.11 -21.10
N THR A 106 10.82 1.77 -22.20
CA THR A 106 10.93 0.38 -22.68
C THR A 106 11.72 -0.49 -21.70
N GLU A 107 12.82 0.02 -21.17
CA GLU A 107 13.65 -0.66 -20.17
C GLU A 107 12.93 -0.82 -18.83
N ALA A 108 12.14 0.18 -18.44
CA ALA A 108 11.35 0.15 -17.21
C ALA A 108 10.10 -0.72 -17.33
N THR A 109 9.63 -1.01 -18.55
CA THR A 109 8.45 -1.85 -18.77
C THR A 109 8.81 -3.31 -18.50
N PRO A 110 8.26 -3.94 -17.44
CA PRO A 110 8.53 -5.35 -17.20
C PRO A 110 8.01 -6.18 -18.37
N SER A 111 8.86 -7.06 -18.90
CA SER A 111 8.43 -8.06 -19.87
C SER A 111 7.23 -8.85 -19.34
N LEU A 112 6.33 -9.28 -20.22
CA LEU A 112 5.19 -10.13 -19.84
C LEU A 112 5.65 -11.41 -19.12
N LEU A 113 6.81 -11.95 -19.47
CA LEU A 113 7.44 -13.07 -18.77
C LEU A 113 7.90 -12.70 -17.34
N SER A 114 8.27 -11.43 -17.12
CA SER A 114 8.61 -10.91 -15.79
C SER A 114 7.37 -10.66 -14.94
N LEU A 115 6.24 -10.28 -15.55
CA LEU A 115 4.99 -10.02 -14.83
C LEU A 115 4.37 -11.30 -14.25
N GLU A 116 4.41 -12.42 -14.97
CA GLU A 116 3.95 -13.72 -14.44
C GLU A 116 4.79 -14.14 -13.23
N VAL A 117 6.13 -14.03 -13.32
CA VAL A 117 7.03 -14.36 -12.20
C VAL A 117 6.80 -13.43 -11.01
N VAL A 118 6.59 -12.13 -11.24
CA VAL A 118 6.27 -11.18 -10.18
C VAL A 118 4.93 -11.50 -9.52
N ALA A 119 3.92 -11.89 -10.30
CA ALA A 119 2.62 -12.28 -9.77
C ALA A 119 2.71 -13.53 -8.88
N ASP A 120 3.46 -14.56 -9.31
CA ASP A 120 3.70 -15.76 -8.52
C ASP A 120 4.45 -15.46 -7.22
N GLN A 121 5.47 -14.60 -7.30
CA GLN A 121 6.24 -14.18 -6.12
C GLN A 121 5.39 -13.36 -5.14
N GLN A 122 4.51 -12.49 -5.66
CA GLN A 122 3.55 -11.73 -4.85
C GLN A 122 2.52 -12.64 -4.18
N ALA A 123 2.01 -13.65 -4.89
CA ALA A 123 1.06 -14.62 -4.33
C ALA A 123 1.68 -15.40 -3.16
N GLU A 124 2.93 -15.85 -3.30
CA GLU A 124 3.64 -16.55 -2.23
C GLU A 124 3.92 -15.61 -1.04
N HIS A 125 4.28 -14.34 -1.30
CA HIS A 125 4.49 -13.37 -0.22
C HIS A 125 3.18 -13.08 0.55
N ILE A 126 2.05 -12.95 -0.15
CA ILE A 126 0.73 -12.80 0.49
C ILE A 126 0.41 -14.00 1.38
N LYS A 127 0.69 -15.21 0.90
CA LYS A 127 0.50 -16.45 1.67
C LYS A 127 1.36 -16.46 2.94
N GLN A 128 2.63 -16.06 2.84
CA GLN A 128 3.53 -15.95 4.00
C GLN A 128 3.06 -14.89 4.99
N LEU A 129 2.64 -13.72 4.52
CA LEU A 129 2.09 -12.66 5.37
C LEU A 129 0.82 -13.11 6.08
N THR A 130 -0.07 -13.82 5.39
CA THR A 130 -1.30 -14.38 5.98
C THR A 130 -0.97 -15.37 7.10
N ALA A 131 0.05 -16.22 6.90
CA ALA A 131 0.51 -17.14 7.93
C ALA A 131 1.08 -16.41 9.15
N HIS A 132 1.89 -15.37 8.95
CA HIS A 132 2.45 -14.56 10.05
C HIS A 132 1.36 -13.82 10.83
N VAL A 133 0.36 -13.26 10.16
CA VAL A 133 -0.79 -12.62 10.83
C VAL A 133 -1.54 -13.65 11.67
N GLY A 134 -1.79 -14.85 11.15
CA GLY A 134 -2.44 -15.92 11.93
C GLY A 134 -1.64 -16.35 13.17
N GLN A 135 -0.31 -16.39 13.08
CA GLN A 135 0.56 -16.65 14.23
C GLN A 135 0.50 -15.51 15.26
N ALA A 136 0.51 -14.26 14.82
CA ALA A 136 0.39 -13.10 15.69
C ALA A 136 -0.95 -13.10 16.45
N ASP A 137 -2.06 -13.38 15.76
CA ASP A 137 -3.40 -13.47 16.36
C ASP A 137 -3.47 -14.58 17.43
N ALA A 138 -2.83 -15.72 17.18
CA ALA A 138 -2.75 -16.82 18.14
C ALA A 138 -1.99 -16.40 19.41
N VAL A 139 -0.86 -15.71 19.26
CA VAL A 139 -0.07 -15.18 20.39
C VAL A 139 -0.86 -14.15 21.18
N THR A 140 -1.53 -13.21 20.51
CA THR A 140 -2.36 -12.20 21.16
C THR A 140 -3.53 -12.82 21.92
N THR A 141 -4.16 -13.85 21.34
CA THR A 141 -5.24 -14.59 22.00
C THR A 141 -4.75 -15.31 23.26
N GLU A 142 -3.60 -15.97 23.22
CA GLU A 142 -3.06 -16.66 24.39
C GLU A 142 -2.59 -15.68 25.47
N ALA A 143 -1.98 -14.56 25.08
CA ALA A 143 -1.61 -13.50 26.02
C ALA A 143 -2.84 -12.97 26.77
N LYS A 144 -3.96 -12.72 26.07
CA LYS A 144 -5.21 -12.30 26.68
C LYS A 144 -5.74 -13.34 27.68
N ARG A 145 -5.75 -14.62 27.30
CA ARG A 145 -6.13 -15.72 28.22
C ARG A 145 -5.24 -15.80 29.46
N LEU A 146 -3.94 -15.56 29.31
CA LEU A 146 -3.01 -15.55 30.44
C LEU A 146 -3.28 -14.37 31.37
N MET A 147 -3.53 -13.18 30.82
CA MET A 147 -3.89 -11.99 31.60
C MET A 147 -5.21 -12.17 32.36
N ASP A 148 -6.23 -12.76 31.73
CA ASP A 148 -7.52 -13.05 32.38
C ASP A 148 -7.38 -14.03 33.54
N ARG A 149 -6.59 -15.10 33.34
CA ARG A 149 -6.25 -16.08 34.40
C ARG A 149 -5.54 -15.41 35.57
N ARG A 150 -4.52 -14.58 35.29
CA ARG A 150 -3.76 -13.85 36.31
C ARG A 150 -4.66 -12.88 37.07
N THR A 151 -5.52 -12.13 36.38
CA THR A 151 -6.44 -11.17 36.97
C THR A 151 -7.43 -11.85 37.90
N THR A 152 -8.00 -12.98 37.47
CA THR A 152 -8.91 -13.80 38.29
C THR A 152 -8.21 -14.30 39.56
N THR A 153 -6.95 -14.75 39.43
CA THR A 153 -6.16 -15.26 40.55
C THR A 153 -5.84 -14.15 41.55
N LEU A 154 -5.44 -12.97 41.07
CA LEU A 154 -5.15 -11.80 41.91
C LEU A 154 -6.41 -11.30 42.62
N ARG A 155 -7.56 -11.25 41.95
CA ARG A 155 -8.85 -10.90 42.57
C ARG A 155 -9.18 -11.86 43.72
N LYS A 156 -9.09 -13.17 43.49
CA LYS A 156 -9.35 -14.17 44.53
C LYS A 156 -8.42 -14.02 45.74
N ARG A 157 -7.13 -13.75 45.49
CA ARG A 157 -6.15 -13.50 46.57
C ARG A 157 -6.45 -12.20 47.33
N ALA A 158 -6.89 -11.15 46.64
CA ALA A 158 -7.30 -9.90 47.28
C ALA A 158 -8.53 -10.11 48.18
N GLU A 159 -9.56 -10.80 47.69
CA GLU A 159 -10.76 -11.14 48.48
C GLU A 159 -10.39 -11.98 49.73
N GLN A 160 -9.49 -12.94 49.59
CA GLN A 160 -8.98 -13.74 50.71
C GLN A 160 -8.22 -12.88 51.74
N ALA A 161 -7.39 -11.95 51.27
CA ALA A 161 -6.65 -11.04 52.13
C ALA A 161 -7.58 -10.06 52.87
N GLU A 162 -8.58 -9.51 52.19
CA GLU A 162 -9.62 -8.65 52.81
C GLU A 162 -10.40 -9.41 53.89
N ALA A 163 -10.79 -10.66 53.62
CA ALA A 163 -11.45 -11.51 54.60
C ALA A 163 -10.55 -11.79 55.82
N ALA A 164 -9.25 -12.01 55.60
CA ALA A 164 -8.29 -12.20 56.70
C ALA A 164 -8.13 -10.92 57.54
N ILE A 165 -8.00 -9.75 56.90
CA ILE A 165 -7.92 -8.46 57.59
C ILE A 165 -9.18 -8.20 58.41
N ALA A 166 -10.37 -8.50 57.87
CA ALA A 166 -11.64 -8.34 58.58
C ALA A 166 -11.69 -9.23 59.85
N ARG A 167 -11.24 -10.49 59.76
CA ARG A 167 -11.14 -11.38 60.92
C ARG A 167 -10.19 -10.87 61.99
N VAL A 168 -9.01 -10.38 61.60
CA VAL A 168 -8.04 -9.80 62.55
C VAL A 168 -8.62 -8.56 63.23
N ARG A 169 -9.35 -7.71 62.50
CA ARG A 169 -10.01 -6.53 63.07
C ARG A 169 -11.09 -6.91 64.09
N ASP A 170 -12.00 -7.83 63.72
CA ASP A 170 -13.02 -8.35 64.64
C ASP A 170 -12.41 -8.90 65.94
N LEU A 171 -11.30 -9.63 65.80
CA LEU A 171 -10.61 -10.20 66.95
C LEU A 171 -9.94 -9.14 67.82
N ALA A 172 -9.36 -8.10 67.21
CA ALA A 172 -8.81 -6.96 67.93
C ALA A 172 -9.89 -6.18 68.69
N ASP A 173 -11.05 -5.97 68.07
CA ASP A 173 -12.21 -5.32 68.70
C ASP A 173 -12.71 -6.16 69.90
N ARG A 174 -12.83 -7.48 69.74
CA ARG A 174 -13.17 -8.41 70.84
C ARG A 174 -12.16 -8.35 72.00
N TYR A 175 -10.86 -8.25 71.69
CA TYR A 175 -9.82 -8.11 72.71
C TYR A 175 -9.90 -6.77 73.44
N GLN A 176 -10.14 -5.67 72.73
CA GLN A 176 -10.32 -4.35 73.34
C GLN A 176 -11.54 -4.33 74.27
N MET A 177 -12.67 -4.92 73.84
CA MET A 177 -13.87 -5.08 74.69
C MET A 177 -13.61 -5.88 75.97
N TRP A 178 -12.76 -6.91 75.90
CA TRP A 178 -12.34 -7.66 77.09
C TRP A 178 -11.53 -6.78 78.05
N HIS A 179 -10.54 -6.06 77.52
CA HIS A 179 -9.68 -5.17 78.31
C HIS A 179 -10.48 -4.06 79.01
N ASP A 180 -11.53 -3.54 78.36
CA ASP A 180 -12.39 -2.48 78.91
C ASP A 180 -13.47 -3.01 79.87
N GLY A 181 -13.46 -4.30 80.19
CA GLY A 181 -14.35 -4.94 81.17
C GLY A 181 -15.77 -5.26 80.64
N GLY A 182 -16.01 -5.14 79.33
CA GLY A 182 -17.32 -5.32 78.70
C GLY A 182 -17.66 -6.75 78.30
N TRP A 183 -16.67 -7.64 78.19
CA TRP A 183 -16.84 -9.05 77.84
C TRP A 183 -15.81 -9.89 78.60
N ALA A 184 -16.20 -11.07 79.11
CA ALA A 184 -15.29 -11.98 79.80
C ALA A 184 -15.30 -13.35 79.11
N PRO A 185 -14.25 -13.71 78.34
CA PRO A 185 -14.10 -15.06 77.82
C PRO A 185 -13.94 -16.04 78.98
N SER A 186 -14.34 -17.29 78.75
CA SER A 186 -14.30 -18.36 79.76
C SER A 186 -12.88 -18.68 80.25
N ASP A 187 -11.86 -18.51 79.40
CA ASP A 187 -10.44 -18.46 79.81
C ASP A 187 -9.55 -17.75 78.75
N ALA A 188 -8.39 -17.25 79.18
CA ALA A 188 -7.42 -16.56 78.30
C ALA A 188 -6.72 -17.50 77.28
N ALA A 189 -6.66 -18.80 77.55
CA ALA A 189 -6.05 -19.79 76.66
C ALA A 189 -6.92 -20.09 75.43
N THR A 190 -8.23 -19.83 75.52
CA THR A 190 -9.21 -19.95 74.44
C THR A 190 -9.08 -18.79 73.48
N VAL A 191 -8.97 -17.55 74.00
CA VAL A 191 -8.68 -16.36 73.18
C VAL A 191 -7.35 -16.51 72.45
N ALA A 192 -6.30 -16.97 73.14
CA ALA A 192 -4.98 -17.17 72.52
C ALA A 192 -4.98 -18.26 71.43
N ARG A 193 -5.80 -19.31 71.56
CA ARG A 193 -5.97 -20.34 70.53
C ARG A 193 -6.73 -19.83 69.32
N GLU A 194 -7.83 -19.11 69.52
CA GLU A 194 -8.58 -18.47 68.43
C GLU A 194 -7.69 -17.48 67.66
N PHE A 195 -6.86 -16.72 68.38
CA PHE A 195 -5.91 -15.78 67.79
C PHE A 195 -4.82 -16.46 66.96
N ARG A 196 -4.26 -17.56 67.47
CA ARG A 196 -3.23 -18.31 66.73
C ARG A 196 -3.81 -19.04 65.51
N ALA A 197 -5.00 -19.65 65.64
CA ALA A 197 -5.68 -20.29 64.52
C ALA A 197 -6.04 -19.31 63.40
N ALA A 198 -6.47 -18.09 63.74
CA ALA A 198 -6.76 -17.04 62.77
C ALA A 198 -5.50 -16.54 62.00
N LEU A 199 -4.32 -16.68 62.60
CA LEU A 199 -3.04 -16.32 61.98
C LEU A 199 -2.43 -17.46 61.13
N ASP A 200 -2.66 -18.72 61.51
CA ASP A 200 -2.08 -19.89 60.84
C ASP A 200 -2.86 -20.32 59.57
N GLU A 201 -4.11 -19.88 59.37
CA GLU A 201 -4.89 -20.10 58.13
C GLU A 201 -4.52 -19.16 56.96
N GLN A 202 -3.31 -18.61 56.95
CA GLN A 202 -2.78 -17.88 55.79
C GLN A 202 -2.73 -18.80 54.57
N PRO A 203 -3.25 -18.40 53.39
CA PRO A 203 -3.25 -19.25 52.22
C PRO A 203 -1.81 -19.55 51.80
N THR A 204 -1.41 -20.82 51.87
CA THR A 204 -0.13 -21.29 51.30
C THR A 204 -0.09 -20.93 49.81
N THR A 205 0.98 -20.25 49.43
CA THR A 205 1.29 -19.62 48.13
C THR A 205 0.98 -20.45 46.90
#